data_AF-A0A813K782-F1
#
_entry.id   AF-A0A813K782-F1
#
_cell.length_a   1.000
_cell.length_b   1.000
_cell.length_c   1.000
_cell.angle_alpha   90.00
_cell.angle_beta   90.00
_cell.angle_gamma   90.00
#
_symmetry.space_group_name_H-M   'P 1'
#
loop_
_entity.id
_entity.type
_entity.pdbx_description
1 polymer ?
#
loop_
_entity_poly.entity_id
_entity_poly.type
_entity_poly.pdbx_seq_one_letter_code
_entity_poly.pdbx_strand_id
1 'polypeptide(L)'
;MIAPRSLAPQSPHRESFQGQFQGAQTQKQQRATNPQDQVQHPAVAAVNAISALRPGDAIEVFYRMPHGLDNGEERIDIIGDRWLLCPTSVQGTNRPRIGWTERWLPATVVESPMHGICEDPSARFRWELRHWYDWASGDHIESTTDPDALINAAPVSYIRPRSPGVWSIPRTPSWASNSVLPRCGTEIGAGGVEVAVSFIVFRWGAAKIPVKYDSHSWGRAEGSTVSSRFIELFFNGTVVPRLGWDYETLTVFIQHSDEFAGISPEFLASLCRGRTICALYFLWPIQGQQTYGDKIASAAAYVDAESFFQLVTRAEACGITTRWPHPVQLWRSLVSKDWVPNLCVAPRFHVPLTTRITKSLVLADPRKAARAAIAAIWLLQADRRSDGHAGPRNSDWVQGEAESSVVKLGFSYEGVDVKMAQGENCLAEALYSMMTQAGYTNDCVYVQQRVRNLHLEARCFVVGGKVVNVLYTRFGRVVNGFVRDYEKAHTADEAMREWFCDDKVAWDSAMEQIQVLSCRWYLWLLTQSAEPTVSVRMDYLLERVSPGKADVWTGEVGEQGYSMGGLDPLVVFNAVLDTVSDEVCQRQIAHGSRTKRPFRESY
;
A
#
# COMPACT_ATOMS: atom_id res chain seq x y z
N MET A 1 -51.21 -27.54 -16.16
CA MET A 1 -51.08 -28.09 -17.53
C MET A 1 -51.12 -26.95 -18.53
N ILE A 2 -49.98 -26.32 -18.82
CA ILE A 2 -49.69 -25.53 -20.03
C ILE A 2 -48.17 -25.65 -20.26
N ALA A 3 -47.78 -25.98 -21.49
CA ALA A 3 -46.44 -26.38 -21.92
C ALA A 3 -45.43 -25.21 -21.99
N PRO A 4 -44.10 -25.48 -21.96
CA PRO A 4 -43.06 -24.47 -22.09
C PRO A 4 -42.65 -24.25 -23.56
N ARG A 5 -42.40 -22.99 -23.94
CA ARG A 5 -41.73 -22.61 -25.20
C ARG A 5 -40.28 -22.21 -24.93
N SER A 6 -39.36 -22.89 -25.62
CA SER A 6 -37.95 -22.58 -25.69
C SER A 6 -37.69 -21.39 -26.63
N LEU A 7 -36.84 -20.45 -26.21
CA LEU A 7 -36.18 -19.51 -27.12
C LEU A 7 -34.68 -19.47 -26.78
N ALA A 8 -33.88 -19.92 -27.74
CA ALA A 8 -32.44 -19.72 -27.79
C ALA A 8 -32.15 -18.33 -28.39
N PRO A 9 -31.13 -17.59 -27.91
CA PRO A 9 -30.68 -16.38 -28.58
C PRO A 9 -29.65 -16.69 -29.66
N GLN A 10 -29.91 -16.17 -30.86
CA GLN A 10 -28.98 -16.12 -31.98
C GLN A 10 -27.96 -15.00 -31.77
N SER A 11 -26.69 -15.33 -31.97
CA SER A 11 -25.55 -14.41 -31.98
C SER A 11 -25.50 -13.64 -33.31
N PRO A 12 -25.25 -12.32 -33.34
CA PRO A 12 -24.98 -11.63 -34.59
C PRO A 12 -23.49 -11.68 -34.94
N HIS A 13 -23.26 -11.93 -36.22
CA HIS A 13 -21.99 -11.89 -36.95
C HIS A 13 -21.25 -10.55 -36.76
N ARG A 14 -19.94 -10.63 -36.49
CA ARG A 14 -18.99 -9.52 -36.65
C ARG A 14 -18.55 -9.45 -38.11
N GLU A 15 -18.93 -8.39 -38.80
CA GLU A 15 -18.35 -8.00 -40.09
C GLU A 15 -16.94 -7.44 -39.90
N SER A 16 -16.01 -7.94 -40.70
CA SER A 16 -14.62 -7.51 -40.80
C SER A 16 -14.52 -6.27 -41.69
N PHE A 17 -14.19 -5.12 -41.09
CA PHE A 17 -13.79 -3.92 -41.82
C PHE A 17 -12.27 -3.97 -42.10
N GLN A 18 -11.90 -4.24 -43.35
CA GLN A 18 -10.57 -3.99 -43.89
C GLN A 18 -10.51 -2.53 -44.38
N GLY A 19 -9.88 -1.66 -43.59
CA GLY A 19 -9.52 -0.30 -44.00
C GLY A 19 -8.07 -0.25 -44.48
N GLN A 20 -7.89 -0.04 -45.79
CA GLN A 20 -6.61 0.28 -46.42
C GLN A 20 -6.16 1.68 -45.96
N PHE A 21 -4.97 1.79 -45.36
CA PHE A 21 -4.27 3.06 -45.19
C PHE A 21 -3.10 3.13 -46.16
N GLN A 22 -3.15 4.14 -47.02
CA GLN A 22 -2.11 4.50 -47.98
C GLN A 22 -0.92 5.18 -47.27
N GLY A 23 0.25 5.02 -47.89
CA GLY A 23 1.55 5.27 -47.30
C GLY A 23 1.94 6.73 -47.16
N ALA A 24 2.71 7.00 -46.11
CA ALA A 24 3.54 8.19 -45.96
C ALA A 24 5.01 7.76 -46.00
N GLN A 25 5.72 8.20 -47.03
CA GLN A 25 7.15 7.98 -47.23
C GLN A 25 7.94 8.66 -46.11
N THR A 26 8.74 7.91 -45.37
CA THR A 26 9.74 8.44 -44.43
C THR A 26 11.08 8.56 -45.14
N GLN A 27 11.57 9.79 -45.31
CA GLN A 27 12.92 10.06 -45.81
C GLN A 27 13.97 9.53 -44.82
N LYS A 28 14.80 8.59 -45.27
CA LYS A 28 16.04 8.18 -44.58
C LYS A 28 17.06 9.32 -44.68
N GLN A 29 17.25 10.08 -43.60
CA GLN A 29 18.47 10.86 -43.38
C GLN A 29 19.56 9.92 -42.87
N GLN A 30 20.57 9.67 -43.70
CA GLN A 30 21.84 9.08 -43.28
C GLN A 30 22.60 10.10 -42.43
N ARG A 31 22.71 9.86 -41.12
CA ARG A 31 23.67 10.55 -40.24
C ARG A 31 24.99 9.78 -40.28
N ALA A 32 26.05 10.46 -40.68
CA ALA A 32 27.42 9.98 -40.52
C ALA A 32 27.75 9.84 -39.03
N THR A 33 28.22 8.67 -38.62
CA THR A 33 28.73 8.39 -37.28
C THR A 33 30.15 8.94 -37.14
N ASN A 34 30.34 9.78 -36.13
CA ASN A 34 31.64 10.38 -35.79
C ASN A 34 32.49 9.33 -35.03
N PRO A 35 33.74 9.01 -35.41
CA PRO A 35 34.50 7.90 -34.83
C PRO A 35 35.08 8.12 -33.42
N GLN A 36 34.72 9.19 -32.70
CA GLN A 36 35.41 9.59 -31.46
C GLN A 36 34.61 9.52 -30.16
N ASP A 37 33.36 9.04 -30.18
CA ASP A 37 32.57 8.77 -28.96
C ASP A 37 32.36 7.25 -28.75
N GLN A 38 33.44 6.49 -28.60
CA GLN A 38 33.37 5.14 -28.00
C GLN A 38 33.69 5.23 -26.50
N VAL A 39 32.80 5.87 -25.74
CA VAL A 39 32.75 5.63 -24.29
C VAL A 39 32.19 4.21 -24.14
N GLN A 40 33.05 3.24 -23.84
CA GLN A 40 32.61 1.88 -23.54
C GLN A 40 31.57 1.93 -22.43
N HIS A 41 30.33 1.54 -22.76
CA HIS A 41 29.25 1.49 -21.79
C HIS A 41 29.68 0.57 -20.63
N PRO A 42 29.52 0.96 -19.35
CA PRO A 42 29.92 0.13 -18.19
C PRO A 42 29.29 -1.28 -18.20
N ALA A 43 28.16 -1.44 -18.89
CA ALA A 43 27.54 -2.74 -19.15
C ALA A 43 28.42 -3.69 -19.98
N VAL A 44 29.17 -3.20 -20.98
CA VAL A 44 30.02 -4.04 -21.84
C VAL A 44 31.25 -4.55 -21.08
N ALA A 45 31.83 -3.71 -20.22
CA ALA A 45 32.94 -4.11 -19.35
C ALA A 45 32.51 -5.15 -18.31
N ALA A 46 31.32 -5.01 -17.74
CA ALA A 46 30.75 -5.99 -16.81
C ALA A 46 30.49 -7.34 -17.50
N VAL A 47 29.88 -7.34 -18.69
CA VAL A 47 29.63 -8.57 -19.46
C VAL A 47 30.94 -9.30 -19.78
N ASN A 48 31.97 -8.59 -20.24
CA ASN A 48 33.27 -9.21 -20.55
C ASN A 48 33.96 -9.78 -19.31
N ALA A 49 33.87 -9.10 -18.16
CA ALA A 49 34.41 -9.59 -16.89
C ALA A 49 33.69 -10.87 -16.43
N ILE A 50 32.39 -10.99 -16.74
CA ILE A 50 31.58 -12.11 -16.29
C ILE A 50 31.71 -13.32 -17.23
N SER A 51 31.92 -13.13 -18.53
CA SER A 51 32.29 -14.21 -19.45
C SER A 51 33.60 -14.93 -19.06
N ALA A 52 34.42 -14.31 -18.20
CA ALA A 52 35.65 -14.89 -17.69
C ALA A 52 35.50 -15.71 -16.40
N LEU A 53 34.29 -15.78 -15.80
CA LEU A 53 34.06 -16.52 -14.56
C LEU A 53 34.34 -18.02 -14.72
N ARG A 54 35.13 -18.57 -13.78
CA ARG A 54 35.54 -19.98 -13.70
C ARG A 54 34.97 -20.64 -12.45
N PRO A 55 34.76 -21.97 -12.46
CA PRO A 55 34.45 -22.69 -11.24
C PRO A 55 35.49 -22.40 -10.15
N GLY A 56 35.02 -22.05 -8.96
CA GLY A 56 35.85 -21.64 -7.82
C GLY A 56 36.02 -20.12 -7.66
N ASP A 57 35.61 -19.30 -8.63
CA ASP A 57 35.68 -17.85 -8.50
C ASP A 57 34.72 -17.35 -7.41
N ALA A 58 35.23 -16.44 -6.56
CA ALA A 58 34.45 -15.78 -5.53
C ALA A 58 33.67 -14.61 -6.13
N ILE A 59 32.34 -14.69 -6.04
CA ILE A 59 31.42 -13.69 -6.58
C ILE A 59 30.47 -13.18 -5.50
N GLU A 60 29.76 -12.13 -5.84
CA GLU A 60 28.53 -11.70 -5.17
C GLU A 60 27.37 -11.90 -6.14
N VAL A 61 26.26 -12.42 -5.63
CA VAL A 61 25.03 -12.58 -6.39
C VAL A 61 23.92 -11.81 -5.68
N PHE A 62 23.15 -11.03 -6.43
CA PHE A 62 21.97 -10.37 -5.91
C PHE A 62 20.89 -11.42 -5.67
N TYR A 63 20.74 -11.82 -4.41
CA TYR A 63 19.67 -12.69 -3.98
C TYR A 63 18.35 -11.96 -4.06
N ARG A 64 17.34 -12.70 -4.51
CA ARG A 64 15.96 -12.28 -4.49
C ARG A 64 15.09 -13.49 -4.17
N MET A 65 14.31 -13.37 -3.11
CA MET A 65 13.35 -14.40 -2.72
C MET A 65 12.35 -14.60 -3.85
N PRO A 66 12.20 -15.83 -4.37
CA PRO A 66 11.14 -16.13 -5.32
C PRO A 66 9.78 -15.81 -4.69
N HIS A 67 8.86 -15.33 -5.51
CA HIS A 67 7.48 -15.20 -5.12
C HIS A 67 6.62 -15.99 -6.10
N GLY A 68 5.72 -16.81 -5.56
CA GLY A 68 4.79 -17.58 -6.36
C GLY A 68 3.82 -16.66 -7.09
N LEU A 69 3.92 -16.60 -8.42
CA LEU A 69 2.92 -15.95 -9.28
C LEU A 69 1.70 -16.85 -9.40
N ASP A 70 0.68 -16.69 -8.55
CA ASP A 70 -0.57 -17.45 -8.76
C ASP A 70 -1.83 -16.64 -8.46
N ASN A 71 -2.10 -15.60 -9.26
CA ASN A 71 -3.42 -14.93 -9.34
C ASN A 71 -4.06 -14.47 -8.01
N GLY A 72 -3.27 -14.28 -6.94
CA GLY A 72 -3.76 -13.92 -5.61
C GLY A 72 -3.86 -15.10 -4.62
N GLU A 73 -3.57 -16.32 -5.04
CA GLU A 73 -3.28 -17.46 -4.18
C GLU A 73 -1.75 -17.54 -4.01
N GLU A 74 -1.24 -17.33 -2.80
CA GLU A 74 0.20 -17.48 -2.59
C GLU A 74 0.55 -18.97 -2.75
N ARG A 75 1.45 -19.32 -3.68
CA ARG A 75 1.99 -20.68 -3.76
C ARG A 75 2.88 -20.93 -2.56
N ILE A 76 2.29 -21.55 -1.55
CA ILE A 76 2.96 -21.83 -0.28
C ILE A 76 3.57 -23.24 -0.31
N ASP A 77 3.21 -24.09 -1.27
CA ASP A 77 3.49 -25.52 -1.16
C ASP A 77 4.82 -25.97 -1.80
N ILE A 78 5.56 -25.07 -2.46
CA ILE A 78 6.85 -25.41 -3.07
C ILE A 78 7.98 -25.12 -2.07
N ILE A 79 8.46 -26.18 -1.42
CA ILE A 79 9.69 -26.16 -0.62
C ILE A 79 10.84 -25.75 -1.54
N GLY A 80 11.45 -24.58 -1.31
CA GLY A 80 12.41 -23.99 -2.25
C GLY A 80 12.20 -22.50 -2.53
N ASP A 81 10.95 -22.05 -2.62
CA ASP A 81 10.64 -20.69 -3.04
C ASP A 81 10.54 -19.71 -1.86
N ARG A 82 10.66 -20.22 -0.63
CA ARG A 82 10.38 -19.49 0.62
C ARG A 82 11.61 -19.28 1.49
N TRP A 83 12.80 -19.48 0.94
CA TRP A 83 14.03 -19.31 1.71
C TRP A 83 14.27 -17.84 2.01
N LEU A 84 14.58 -17.53 3.26
CA LEU A 84 15.02 -16.21 3.67
C LEU A 84 16.36 -16.36 4.38
N LEU A 85 17.26 -15.42 4.12
CA LEU A 85 18.55 -15.43 4.81
C LEU A 85 18.38 -14.77 6.17
N CYS A 86 18.56 -15.52 7.25
CA CYS A 86 18.39 -15.02 8.60
C CYS A 86 19.73 -14.60 9.21
N PRO A 87 19.79 -13.50 9.98
CA PRO A 87 21.01 -13.10 10.67
C PRO A 87 21.44 -14.11 11.75
N THR A 88 20.49 -14.84 12.34
CA THR A 88 20.71 -15.88 13.34
C THR A 88 19.70 -17.00 13.21
N SER A 89 19.99 -18.16 13.79
CA SER A 89 19.03 -19.25 13.90
C SER A 89 17.76 -18.86 14.67
N VAL A 90 17.88 -18.02 15.69
CA VAL A 90 16.76 -17.51 16.48
C VAL A 90 15.79 -16.74 15.59
N GLN A 91 16.29 -15.90 14.68
CA GLN A 91 15.45 -15.08 13.79
C GLN A 91 14.78 -15.88 12.66
N GLY A 92 15.32 -17.05 12.31
CA GLY A 92 14.70 -17.97 11.36
C GLY A 92 13.68 -18.93 11.97
N THR A 93 13.88 -19.30 13.23
CA THR A 93 13.03 -20.27 13.94
C THR A 93 11.91 -19.62 14.75
N ASN A 94 12.18 -18.48 15.40
CA ASN A 94 11.19 -17.77 16.20
C ASN A 94 10.34 -16.83 15.35
N ARG A 95 9.20 -16.45 15.93
CA ARG A 95 8.33 -15.40 15.38
C ARG A 95 8.56 -14.07 16.12
N PRO A 96 8.44 -12.92 15.43
CA PRO A 96 8.30 -12.82 13.97
C PRO A 96 9.59 -13.25 13.27
N ARG A 97 9.48 -13.80 12.06
CA ARG A 97 10.68 -14.22 11.33
C ARG A 97 11.29 -13.02 10.63
N ILE A 98 12.61 -12.86 10.77
CA ILE A 98 13.34 -11.70 10.29
C ILE A 98 14.51 -12.14 9.44
N GLY A 99 14.60 -11.61 8.22
CA GLY A 99 15.82 -11.73 7.42
C GLY A 99 15.69 -11.18 6.01
N TRP A 100 16.76 -11.33 5.23
CA TRP A 100 16.90 -10.68 3.94
C TRP A 100 16.15 -11.45 2.86
N THR A 101 15.26 -10.76 2.17
CA THR A 101 14.57 -11.25 0.98
C THR A 101 15.24 -10.75 -0.29
N GLU A 102 15.99 -9.65 -0.22
CA GLU A 102 16.71 -9.09 -1.38
C GLU A 102 18.05 -8.51 -0.92
N ARG A 103 19.18 -9.00 -1.46
CA ARG A 103 20.52 -8.53 -1.06
C ARG A 103 21.62 -9.08 -1.96
N TRP A 104 22.71 -8.33 -2.12
CA TRP A 104 23.99 -8.92 -2.54
C TRP A 104 24.53 -9.90 -1.50
N LEU A 105 24.71 -11.16 -1.88
CA LEU A 105 25.20 -12.24 -1.03
C LEU A 105 26.44 -12.93 -1.63
N PRO A 106 27.33 -13.48 -0.80
CA PRO A 106 28.55 -14.12 -1.28
C PRO A 106 28.26 -15.53 -1.79
N ALA A 107 28.79 -15.84 -2.97
CA ALA A 107 28.73 -17.16 -3.57
C ALA A 107 30.05 -17.55 -4.25
N THR A 108 30.22 -18.85 -4.51
CA THR A 108 31.31 -19.40 -5.31
C THR A 108 30.75 -19.99 -6.60
N VAL A 109 31.36 -19.67 -7.75
CA VAL A 109 30.95 -20.24 -9.05
C VAL A 109 31.16 -21.75 -9.04
N VAL A 110 30.14 -22.51 -9.46
CA VAL A 110 30.19 -23.98 -9.62
C VAL A 110 30.34 -24.34 -11.10
N GLU A 111 29.62 -23.65 -11.98
CA GLU A 111 29.73 -23.83 -13.42
C GLU A 111 29.82 -22.46 -14.11
N SER A 112 30.76 -22.34 -15.05
CA SER A 112 30.94 -21.12 -15.85
C SER A 112 29.69 -20.77 -16.65
N PRO A 113 29.48 -19.48 -16.99
CA PRO A 113 28.36 -19.05 -17.80
C PRO A 113 28.32 -19.79 -19.14
N MET A 114 27.26 -20.57 -19.36
CA MET A 114 27.07 -21.25 -20.65
C MET A 114 26.65 -20.22 -21.71
N HIS A 115 27.53 -19.98 -22.68
CA HIS A 115 27.23 -19.18 -23.86
C HIS A 115 26.40 -20.04 -24.84
N GLY A 116 25.15 -20.31 -24.47
CA GLY A 116 24.14 -20.97 -25.30
C GLY A 116 23.11 -19.97 -25.82
N ILE A 117 22.18 -20.44 -26.66
CA ILE A 117 21.15 -19.69 -27.43
C ILE A 117 20.23 -18.77 -26.57
N CYS A 118 20.37 -18.74 -25.25
CA CYS A 118 19.57 -17.92 -24.35
C CYS A 118 20.01 -16.45 -24.38
N GLU A 119 19.05 -15.52 -24.37
CA GLU A 119 19.30 -14.08 -24.47
C GLU A 119 20.01 -13.49 -23.23
N ASP A 120 20.02 -14.20 -22.10
CA ASP A 120 20.74 -13.80 -20.87
C ASP A 120 21.58 -14.98 -20.35
N PRO A 121 22.92 -14.95 -20.48
CA PRO A 121 23.77 -16.01 -19.95
C PRO A 121 23.58 -16.09 -18.43
N SER A 122 23.60 -17.32 -17.89
CA SER A 122 23.51 -17.56 -16.45
C SER A 122 24.70 -18.37 -15.96
N ALA A 123 25.12 -18.13 -14.72
CA ALA A 123 26.14 -18.94 -14.06
C ALA A 123 25.50 -19.76 -12.94
N ARG A 124 25.97 -20.99 -12.74
CA ARG A 124 25.62 -21.76 -11.54
C ARG A 124 26.64 -21.47 -10.46
N PHE A 125 26.15 -21.28 -9.25
CA PHE A 125 26.97 -20.93 -8.09
C PHE A 125 26.43 -21.60 -6.84
N ARG A 126 27.24 -21.61 -5.79
CA ARG A 126 26.89 -22.10 -4.47
C ARG A 126 26.93 -20.96 -3.46
N TRP A 127 25.86 -20.78 -2.70
CA TRP A 127 25.83 -19.84 -1.59
C TRP A 127 26.86 -20.22 -0.52
N GLU A 128 27.60 -19.23 0.00
CA GLU A 128 28.55 -19.46 1.10
C GLU A 128 27.89 -19.35 2.48
N LEU A 129 26.73 -18.70 2.53
CA LEU A 129 25.93 -18.50 3.72
C LEU A 129 25.00 -19.68 3.96
N ARG A 130 24.70 -19.94 5.24
CA ARG A 130 24.03 -21.18 5.67
C ARG A 130 22.71 -20.95 6.38
N HIS A 131 22.46 -19.77 6.94
CA HIS A 131 21.25 -19.50 7.71
C HIS A 131 20.04 -19.21 6.82
N TRP A 132 19.75 -20.13 5.91
CA TRP A 132 18.56 -20.11 5.08
C TRP A 132 17.43 -20.81 5.84
N TYR A 133 16.34 -20.10 6.04
CA TYR A 133 15.15 -20.62 6.72
C TYR A 133 13.93 -20.40 5.86
N ASP A 134 13.02 -21.37 5.88
CA ASP A 134 11.73 -21.24 5.27
C ASP A 134 10.88 -20.22 6.06
N TRP A 135 10.47 -19.12 5.44
CA TRP A 135 9.74 -18.05 6.17
C TRP A 135 8.38 -18.51 6.69
N ALA A 136 7.82 -19.60 6.18
CA ALA A 136 6.52 -20.11 6.57
C ALA A 136 6.63 -21.18 7.68
N SER A 137 7.48 -22.20 7.48
CA SER A 137 7.65 -23.29 8.46
C SER A 137 8.70 -23.00 9.52
N GLY A 138 9.71 -22.19 9.21
CA GLY A 138 10.88 -21.97 10.06
C GLY A 138 11.90 -23.11 9.97
N ASP A 139 11.71 -24.02 9.02
CA ASP A 139 12.66 -25.10 8.78
C ASP A 139 13.96 -24.54 8.23
N HIS A 140 15.07 -25.06 8.73
CA HIS A 140 16.38 -24.70 8.22
C HIS A 140 16.65 -25.41 6.89
N ILE A 141 17.46 -24.81 6.01
CA ILE A 141 17.81 -25.42 4.72
C ILE A 141 18.45 -26.78 4.87
N GLU A 142 19.24 -27.04 5.90
CA GLU A 142 19.85 -28.36 6.15
C GLU A 142 18.83 -29.46 6.50
N SER A 143 17.56 -29.11 6.71
CA SER A 143 16.48 -30.11 6.81
C SER A 143 16.17 -30.76 5.45
N THR A 144 16.60 -30.15 4.34
CA THR A 144 16.49 -30.76 3.01
C THR A 144 17.45 -31.94 2.85
N THR A 145 16.99 -32.98 2.17
CA THR A 145 17.85 -34.10 1.74
C THR A 145 18.59 -33.80 0.44
N ASP A 146 18.34 -32.64 -0.18
CA ASP A 146 18.93 -32.23 -1.45
C ASP A 146 20.38 -31.73 -1.25
N PRO A 147 21.40 -32.44 -1.76
CA PRO A 147 22.80 -32.00 -1.67
C PRO A 147 23.07 -30.70 -2.44
N ASP A 148 22.19 -30.32 -3.36
CA ASP A 148 22.30 -29.14 -4.22
C ASP A 148 21.44 -27.96 -3.74
N ALA A 149 20.85 -28.03 -2.54
CA ALA A 149 19.95 -26.97 -2.03
C ALA A 149 20.59 -25.57 -1.93
N LEU A 150 21.91 -25.49 -1.82
CA LEU A 150 22.66 -24.22 -1.83
C LEU A 150 23.20 -23.85 -3.22
N ILE A 151 23.00 -24.70 -4.22
CA ILE A 151 23.38 -24.43 -5.60
C ILE A 151 22.21 -23.76 -6.32
N ASN A 152 22.45 -22.62 -6.91
CA ASN A 152 21.44 -21.89 -7.69
C ASN A 152 22.05 -21.37 -9.00
N ALA A 153 21.21 -20.85 -9.88
CA ALA A 153 21.61 -20.19 -11.12
C ALA A 153 21.04 -18.78 -11.13
N ALA A 154 21.84 -17.81 -11.57
CA ALA A 154 21.39 -16.43 -11.73
C ALA A 154 21.88 -15.90 -13.07
N PRO A 155 21.09 -15.00 -13.70
CA PRO A 155 21.56 -14.28 -14.87
C PRO A 155 22.80 -13.46 -14.50
N VAL A 156 23.66 -13.26 -15.49
CA VAL A 156 24.91 -12.50 -15.37
C VAL A 156 24.67 -11.08 -14.86
N SER A 157 23.51 -10.48 -15.15
CA SER A 157 23.10 -9.18 -14.65
C SER A 157 22.94 -9.09 -13.12
N TYR A 158 22.87 -10.23 -12.42
CA TYR A 158 22.73 -10.34 -10.96
C TYR A 158 24.04 -10.78 -10.31
N ILE A 159 25.12 -10.90 -11.08
CA ILE A 159 26.42 -11.39 -10.61
C ILE A 159 27.45 -10.28 -10.74
N ARG A 160 28.32 -10.15 -9.73
CA ARG A 160 29.53 -9.32 -9.85
C ARG A 160 30.72 -9.99 -9.18
N PRO A 161 31.96 -9.66 -9.59
CA PRO A 161 33.14 -10.08 -8.87
C PRO A 161 33.09 -9.62 -7.42
N ARG A 162 33.49 -10.47 -6.48
CA ARG A 162 33.48 -10.11 -5.08
C ARG A 162 34.51 -9.04 -4.78
N SER A 163 34.07 -7.97 -4.13
CA SER A 163 34.98 -6.92 -3.65
C SER A 163 35.92 -7.46 -2.55
N PRO A 164 37.26 -7.35 -2.70
CA PRO A 164 38.21 -7.81 -1.69
C PRO A 164 37.99 -7.12 -0.34
N GLY A 165 38.04 -7.87 0.76
CA GLY A 165 37.95 -7.33 2.13
C GLY A 165 36.55 -6.91 2.59
N VAL A 166 35.55 -6.88 1.71
CA VAL A 166 34.16 -6.52 2.07
C VAL A 166 33.46 -7.63 2.83
N TRP A 167 33.76 -8.88 2.50
CA TRP A 167 33.18 -10.05 3.15
C TRP A 167 34.17 -10.69 4.11
N SER A 168 33.89 -10.58 5.41
CA SER A 168 34.55 -11.38 6.44
C SER A 168 33.54 -12.36 7.01
N ILE A 169 33.53 -13.58 6.51
CA ILE A 169 32.79 -14.67 7.16
C ILE A 169 33.72 -15.18 8.26
N PRO A 170 33.37 -15.04 9.56
CA PRO A 170 34.24 -15.49 10.64
C PRO A 170 34.48 -17.00 10.51
N ARG A 171 35.70 -17.39 10.14
CA ARG A 171 36.07 -18.81 9.94
C ARG A 171 36.16 -19.59 11.26
N THR A 172 36.25 -18.91 12.39
CA THR A 172 36.36 -19.52 13.72
C THR A 172 35.52 -18.81 14.78
N PRO A 173 34.93 -19.57 15.72
CA PRO A 173 34.30 -19.06 16.93
C PRO A 173 35.27 -18.22 17.79
N SER A 174 35.15 -16.89 17.83
CA SER A 174 35.88 -16.07 18.80
C SER A 174 35.07 -15.95 20.11
N TRP A 175 35.43 -16.71 21.13
CA TRP A 175 34.74 -16.72 22.44
C TRP A 175 35.16 -15.58 23.39
N ALA A 176 36.05 -14.67 22.97
CA ALA A 176 36.84 -13.85 23.90
C ALA A 176 36.58 -12.32 23.90
N SER A 177 35.54 -11.79 23.24
CA SER A 177 35.23 -10.35 23.33
C SER A 177 33.99 -10.08 24.19
N ASN A 178 34.13 -9.17 25.17
CA ASN A 178 33.04 -8.58 25.95
C ASN A 178 32.26 -7.50 25.15
N SER A 179 32.56 -7.35 23.86
CA SER A 179 31.69 -6.62 22.95
C SER A 179 30.43 -7.47 22.75
N VAL A 180 29.26 -6.85 22.67
CA VAL A 180 28.03 -7.50 22.18
C VAL A 180 28.16 -7.74 20.67
N LEU A 181 29.25 -8.40 20.26
CA LEU A 181 29.46 -8.94 18.93
C LEU A 181 29.00 -10.39 18.99
N PRO A 182 28.15 -10.82 18.07
CA PRO A 182 27.42 -12.05 18.22
C PRO A 182 28.34 -13.27 18.09
N ARG A 183 27.95 -14.32 18.81
CA ARG A 183 28.63 -15.62 18.83
C ARG A 183 28.76 -16.16 17.41
N CYS A 184 29.94 -16.65 17.06
CA CYS A 184 30.19 -17.84 16.25
C CYS A 184 28.93 -18.50 15.64
N GLY A 185 28.75 -18.42 14.32
CA GLY A 185 27.56 -18.94 13.64
C GLY A 185 26.39 -17.96 13.58
N THR A 186 26.66 -16.66 13.51
CA THR A 186 25.66 -15.64 13.16
C THR A 186 26.11 -14.89 11.93
N GLU A 187 25.20 -14.75 10.96
CA GLU A 187 25.40 -13.94 9.76
C GLU A 187 25.16 -12.44 10.01
N ILE A 188 24.84 -12.05 11.25
CA ILE A 188 24.80 -10.64 11.69
C ILE A 188 26.05 -9.87 11.22
N GLY A 189 27.22 -10.52 11.27
CA GLY A 189 28.50 -9.96 10.82
C GLY A 189 28.98 -10.42 9.45
N ALA A 190 28.18 -11.18 8.70
CA ALA A 190 28.50 -11.43 7.29
C ALA A 190 28.67 -10.05 6.66
N GLY A 191 29.80 -9.76 6.03
CA GLY A 191 30.08 -8.44 5.47
C GLY A 191 29.14 -8.10 4.30
N GLY A 192 29.51 -7.15 3.46
CA GLY A 192 28.79 -6.86 2.22
C GLY A 192 28.78 -5.38 1.89
N VAL A 193 28.32 -5.08 0.69
CA VAL A 193 28.51 -3.76 0.10
C VAL A 193 27.46 -2.78 0.61
N GLU A 194 27.89 -1.55 0.88
CA GLU A 194 27.01 -0.43 1.15
C GLU A 194 26.08 -0.21 -0.05
N VAL A 195 24.79 -0.05 0.21
CA VAL A 195 23.77 0.19 -0.83
C VAL A 195 23.16 1.57 -0.66
N ALA A 196 22.46 2.08 -1.68
CA ALA A 196 21.76 3.35 -1.54
C ALA A 196 20.66 3.28 -0.46
N VAL A 197 19.87 2.21 -0.47
CA VAL A 197 18.70 2.07 0.41
C VAL A 197 18.59 0.68 1.03
N SER A 198 18.36 0.63 2.33
CA SER A 198 17.81 -0.54 3.01
C SER A 198 16.33 -0.34 3.28
N PHE A 199 15.50 -1.23 2.74
CA PHE A 199 14.08 -1.30 3.05
C PHE A 199 13.85 -2.30 4.17
N ILE A 200 13.14 -1.89 5.23
CA ILE A 200 12.61 -2.78 6.25
C ILE A 200 11.13 -3.01 5.94
N VAL A 201 10.78 -4.20 5.48
CA VAL A 201 9.42 -4.53 5.03
C VAL A 201 8.70 -5.34 6.10
N PHE A 202 7.62 -4.79 6.66
CA PHE A 202 6.71 -5.52 7.54
C PHE A 202 5.54 -6.03 6.73
N ARG A 203 5.33 -7.35 6.74
CA ARG A 203 4.26 -7.97 5.95
C ARG A 203 3.71 -9.23 6.62
N TRP A 204 2.55 -9.65 6.15
CA TRP A 204 1.92 -10.87 6.63
C TRP A 204 2.77 -12.11 6.31
N GLY A 205 2.91 -12.97 7.32
CA GLY A 205 3.77 -14.15 7.31
C GLY A 205 3.07 -15.45 7.69
N ALA A 206 1.74 -15.48 7.85
CA ALA A 206 1.04 -16.71 8.13
C ALA A 206 0.63 -17.39 6.82
N ALA A 207 1.57 -18.12 6.23
CA ALA A 207 1.40 -18.79 4.94
C ALA A 207 0.10 -19.61 4.86
N LYS A 208 -0.27 -20.34 5.92
CA LYS A 208 -1.51 -21.15 5.93
C LYS A 208 -2.82 -20.34 5.83
N ILE A 209 -2.77 -19.02 5.99
CA ILE A 209 -3.92 -18.13 5.93
C ILE A 209 -3.69 -17.14 4.78
N PRO A 210 -4.21 -17.43 3.57
CA PRO A 210 -4.00 -16.58 2.41
C PRO A 210 -4.66 -15.22 2.61
N VAL A 211 -4.04 -14.19 2.05
CA VAL A 211 -4.64 -12.86 1.95
C VAL A 211 -5.84 -12.92 0.99
N LYS A 212 -7.06 -12.84 1.52
CA LYS A 212 -8.27 -12.68 0.71
C LYS A 212 -8.67 -11.21 0.71
N TYR A 213 -8.95 -10.69 -0.47
CA TYR A 213 -9.39 -9.31 -0.66
C TYR A 213 -10.45 -9.25 -1.76
N ASP A 214 -11.25 -8.19 -1.75
CA ASP A 214 -12.20 -7.96 -2.83
C ASP A 214 -11.48 -7.46 -4.09
N SER A 215 -11.42 -8.31 -5.11
CA SER A 215 -10.82 -7.98 -6.40
C SER A 215 -11.48 -6.78 -7.12
N HIS A 216 -12.73 -6.43 -6.79
CA HIS A 216 -13.35 -5.21 -7.33
C HIS A 216 -12.74 -3.96 -6.71
N SER A 217 -12.39 -4.01 -5.43
CA SER A 217 -11.80 -2.90 -4.68
C SER A 217 -10.31 -2.71 -5.01
N TRP A 218 -9.58 -3.80 -5.25
CA TRP A 218 -8.12 -3.76 -5.39
C TRP A 218 -7.58 -4.03 -6.80
N GLY A 219 -8.45 -4.43 -7.72
CA GLY A 219 -8.03 -4.90 -9.03
C GLY A 219 -7.58 -6.36 -9.00
N ARG A 220 -7.85 -7.08 -10.10
CA ARG A 220 -7.40 -8.47 -10.26
C ARG A 220 -5.90 -8.57 -10.53
N ALA A 221 -5.29 -7.51 -11.07
CA ALA A 221 -3.93 -7.52 -11.58
C ALA A 221 -2.89 -6.92 -10.61
N GLU A 222 -3.31 -6.28 -9.54
CA GLU A 222 -2.43 -5.61 -8.59
C GLU A 222 -2.52 -6.28 -7.22
N GLY A 223 -3.74 -6.65 -6.84
CA GLY A 223 -4.06 -7.23 -5.55
C GLY A 223 -4.13 -6.21 -4.42
N SER A 224 -4.46 -6.68 -3.22
CA SER A 224 -4.51 -5.79 -2.05
C SER A 224 -3.12 -5.32 -1.63
N THR A 225 -3.06 -4.22 -0.88
CA THR A 225 -1.80 -3.62 -0.42
C THR A 225 -0.96 -4.53 0.46
N VAL A 226 -1.53 -5.58 1.03
CA VAL A 226 -0.82 -6.54 1.88
C VAL A 226 -0.41 -7.82 1.13
N SER A 227 -0.71 -7.91 -0.17
CA SER A 227 -0.39 -9.08 -1.00
C SER A 227 1.07 -9.08 -1.49
N SER A 228 1.66 -10.27 -1.68
CA SER A 228 2.98 -10.44 -2.31
C SER A 228 3.11 -9.66 -3.62
N ARG A 229 2.08 -9.78 -4.47
CA ARG A 229 2.03 -9.17 -5.80
C ARG A 229 2.16 -7.64 -5.75
N PHE A 230 1.45 -6.99 -4.84
CA PHE A 230 1.50 -5.54 -4.69
C PHE A 230 2.89 -5.08 -4.21
N ILE A 231 3.48 -5.82 -3.26
CA ILE A 231 4.83 -5.55 -2.73
C ILE A 231 5.88 -5.76 -3.83
N GLU A 232 5.78 -6.84 -4.60
CA GLU A 232 6.66 -7.10 -5.73
C GLU A 232 6.55 -6.04 -6.83
N LEU A 233 5.34 -5.52 -7.08
CA LEU A 233 5.15 -4.46 -8.05
C LEU A 233 5.92 -3.19 -7.64
N PHE A 234 6.01 -2.88 -6.34
CA PHE A 234 6.86 -1.80 -5.84
C PHE A 234 8.34 -2.07 -6.18
N PHE A 235 8.87 -3.26 -5.86
CA PHE A 235 10.27 -3.56 -6.11
C PHE A 235 10.60 -3.69 -7.61
N ASN A 236 9.81 -4.45 -8.36
CA ASN A 236 10.01 -4.69 -9.80
C ASN A 236 9.69 -3.50 -10.68
N GLY A 237 8.61 -2.80 -10.37
CA GLY A 237 8.08 -1.73 -11.20
C GLY A 237 8.64 -0.36 -10.86
N THR A 238 9.26 -0.21 -9.68
CA THR A 238 9.73 1.10 -9.22
C THR A 238 11.17 1.06 -8.70
N VAL A 239 11.51 0.18 -7.77
CA VAL A 239 12.87 0.15 -7.17
C VAL A 239 13.92 -0.29 -8.17
N VAL A 240 13.79 -1.48 -8.77
CA VAL A 240 14.78 -2.04 -9.70
C VAL A 240 14.99 -1.16 -10.93
N PRO A 241 13.94 -0.62 -11.61
CA PRO A 241 14.15 0.23 -12.78
C PRO A 241 14.92 1.52 -12.48
N ARG A 242 14.92 1.99 -11.23
CA ARG A 242 15.48 3.29 -10.84
C ARG A 242 16.79 3.19 -10.04
N LEU A 243 16.91 2.17 -9.21
CA LEU A 243 18.09 1.92 -8.36
C LEU A 243 18.93 0.75 -8.88
N GLY A 244 18.46 0.00 -9.87
CA GLY A 244 19.07 -1.27 -10.24
C GLY A 244 19.10 -2.18 -9.02
N TRP A 245 20.27 -2.74 -8.74
CA TRP A 245 20.53 -3.63 -7.61
C TRP A 245 21.21 -2.90 -6.43
N ASP A 246 21.12 -1.57 -6.36
CA ASP A 246 21.73 -0.73 -5.32
C ASP A 246 20.79 -0.56 -4.11
N TYR A 247 20.20 -1.66 -3.64
CA TYR A 247 19.33 -1.71 -2.48
C TYR A 247 19.41 -3.06 -1.77
N GLU A 248 18.83 -3.15 -0.57
CA GLU A 248 18.52 -4.42 0.08
C GLU A 248 17.15 -4.36 0.77
N THR A 249 16.54 -5.52 0.97
CA THR A 249 15.25 -5.67 1.65
C THR A 249 15.41 -6.63 2.82
N LEU A 250 15.25 -6.10 4.04
CA LEU A 250 15.11 -6.87 5.28
C LEU A 250 13.61 -7.02 5.57
N THR A 251 13.09 -8.24 5.55
CA THR A 251 11.67 -8.49 5.75
C THR A 251 11.39 -9.03 7.15
N VAL A 252 10.33 -8.52 7.76
CA VAL A 252 9.75 -8.97 9.02
C VAL A 252 8.39 -9.61 8.73
N PHE A 253 8.31 -10.93 8.88
CA PHE A 253 7.10 -11.72 8.65
C PHE A 253 6.29 -11.85 9.94
N ILE A 254 5.17 -11.15 9.99
CA ILE A 254 4.27 -11.08 11.14
C ILE A 254 3.14 -12.10 11.00
N GLN A 255 2.88 -12.89 12.04
CA GLN A 255 1.72 -13.80 12.09
C GLN A 255 0.70 -13.41 13.16
N HIS A 256 1.15 -12.74 14.21
CA HIS A 256 0.32 -12.32 15.33
C HIS A 256 0.77 -10.97 15.89
N SER A 257 -0.16 -10.22 16.47
CA SER A 257 0.13 -8.86 16.95
C SER A 257 1.00 -8.81 18.20
N ASP A 258 1.05 -9.88 19.00
CA ASP A 258 1.92 -9.98 20.18
C ASP A 258 3.41 -10.04 19.80
N GLU A 259 3.72 -10.46 18.57
CA GLU A 259 5.07 -10.47 18.00
C GLU A 259 5.71 -9.06 17.96
N PHE A 260 4.91 -8.00 17.87
CA PHE A 260 5.41 -6.62 17.76
C PHE A 260 6.24 -6.18 18.98
N ALA A 261 5.92 -6.68 20.17
CA ALA A 261 6.64 -6.34 21.39
C ALA A 261 8.09 -6.88 21.38
N GLY A 262 8.31 -8.03 20.72
CA GLY A 262 9.62 -8.68 20.64
C GLY A 262 10.56 -8.07 19.60
N ILE A 263 10.07 -7.18 18.73
CA ILE A 263 10.89 -6.55 17.69
C ILE A 263 11.68 -5.38 18.29
N SER A 264 12.99 -5.37 18.10
CA SER A 264 13.87 -4.22 18.41
C SER A 264 14.22 -3.48 17.12
N PRO A 265 13.75 -2.23 16.95
CA PRO A 265 14.10 -1.44 15.78
C PRO A 265 15.60 -1.09 15.72
N GLU A 266 16.28 -0.95 16.86
CA GLU A 266 17.74 -0.75 16.91
C GLU A 266 18.49 -1.95 16.33
N PHE A 267 18.03 -3.16 16.66
CA PHE A 267 18.56 -4.37 16.06
C PHE A 267 18.30 -4.41 14.55
N LEU A 268 17.09 -4.10 14.09
CA LEU A 268 16.78 -4.04 12.66
C LEU A 268 17.68 -3.04 11.92
N ALA A 269 17.82 -1.83 12.45
CA ALA A 269 18.72 -0.81 11.89
C ALA A 269 20.17 -1.29 11.82
N SER A 270 20.65 -2.02 12.84
CA SER A 270 22.01 -2.57 12.87
C SER A 270 22.28 -3.64 11.80
N LEU A 271 21.22 -4.26 11.24
CA LEU A 271 21.32 -5.24 10.16
C LEU A 271 21.38 -4.60 8.76
N CYS A 272 20.96 -3.33 8.67
CA CYS A 272 20.87 -2.57 7.42
C CYS A 272 22.22 -1.93 7.04
N ARG A 273 22.50 -1.86 5.74
CA ARG A 273 23.74 -1.29 5.14
C ARG A 273 23.49 -0.14 4.19
N GLY A 274 22.23 0.26 4.05
CA GLY A 274 21.83 1.36 3.21
C GLY A 274 22.32 2.67 3.80
N ARG A 275 22.80 3.57 2.94
CA ARG A 275 23.01 4.98 3.30
C ARG A 275 21.72 5.61 3.81
N THR A 276 20.58 5.12 3.31
CA THR A 276 19.25 5.44 3.79
C THR A 276 18.55 4.18 4.30
N ILE A 277 17.88 4.27 5.45
CA ILE A 277 17.06 3.20 6.00
C ILE A 277 15.62 3.69 6.11
N CYS A 278 14.67 2.92 5.59
CA CYS A 278 13.25 3.22 5.71
C CYS A 278 12.41 1.96 5.94
N ALA A 279 11.23 2.14 6.54
CA ALA A 279 10.26 1.09 6.77
C ALA A 279 9.05 1.21 5.83
N LEU A 280 8.57 0.05 5.38
CA LEU A 280 7.35 -0.12 4.61
C LEU A 280 6.45 -1.12 5.34
N TYR A 281 5.26 -0.68 5.75
CA TYR A 281 4.30 -1.50 6.50
C TYR A 281 3.13 -1.92 5.62
N PHE A 282 3.10 -3.19 5.23
CA PHE A 282 2.03 -3.81 4.45
C PHE A 282 1.15 -4.67 5.36
N LEU A 283 0.49 -4.00 6.31
CA LEU A 283 -0.41 -4.57 7.31
C LEU A 283 -1.59 -3.62 7.55
N TRP A 284 -2.71 -4.16 8.05
CA TRP A 284 -3.92 -3.38 8.34
C TRP A 284 -4.17 -3.31 9.86
N PRO A 285 -3.78 -2.21 10.54
CA PRO A 285 -4.04 -2.04 11.97
C PRO A 285 -5.54 -1.83 12.27
N ILE A 286 -6.13 -2.73 13.05
CA ILE A 286 -7.54 -2.74 13.41
C ILE A 286 -7.78 -2.81 14.92
N GLN A 287 -8.97 -2.39 15.37
CA GLN A 287 -9.42 -2.48 16.76
C GLN A 287 -10.62 -3.42 16.93
N GLY A 288 -10.63 -4.54 16.20
CA GLY A 288 -11.69 -5.53 16.26
C GLY A 288 -11.46 -6.70 15.33
N GLN A 289 -12.39 -7.65 15.29
CA GLN A 289 -12.37 -8.71 14.29
C GLN A 289 -13.25 -8.31 13.11
N GLN A 290 -12.66 -7.84 12.01
CA GLN A 290 -13.45 -7.44 10.84
C GLN A 290 -14.12 -8.64 10.18
N THR A 291 -15.44 -8.79 10.33
CA THR A 291 -16.21 -9.82 9.63
C THR A 291 -16.92 -9.23 8.41
N TYR A 292 -16.62 -9.74 7.21
CA TYR A 292 -17.31 -9.34 5.99
C TYR A 292 -18.61 -10.13 5.82
N GLY A 293 -19.67 -9.70 6.54
CA GLY A 293 -20.94 -10.44 6.58
C GLY A 293 -20.79 -11.82 7.24
N ASP A 294 -21.43 -12.85 6.68
CA ASP A 294 -21.43 -14.22 7.23
C ASP A 294 -20.11 -15.00 6.99
N LYS A 295 -19.14 -14.40 6.29
CA LYS A 295 -17.85 -15.03 6.05
C LYS A 295 -16.94 -14.78 7.26
N ILE A 296 -16.50 -15.87 7.90
CA ILE A 296 -15.44 -15.83 8.90
C ILE A 296 -14.26 -15.08 8.28
N ALA A 297 -13.82 -14.00 8.93
CA ALA A 297 -12.68 -13.22 8.50
C ALA A 297 -11.49 -14.15 8.23
N SER A 298 -10.96 -14.17 7.01
CA SER A 298 -9.55 -14.53 6.88
C SER A 298 -8.79 -13.39 7.53
N ALA A 299 -8.37 -13.57 8.78
CA ALA A 299 -7.62 -12.61 9.59
C ALA A 299 -6.21 -12.31 9.05
N ALA A 300 -5.97 -12.56 7.76
CA ALA A 300 -4.68 -12.32 7.13
C ALA A 300 -4.38 -10.82 7.09
N ALA A 301 -3.19 -10.45 7.54
CA ALA A 301 -2.64 -9.09 7.57
C ALA A 301 -3.36 -8.08 8.48
N TYR A 302 -4.48 -8.45 9.08
CA TYR A 302 -5.16 -7.65 10.11
C TYR A 302 -4.45 -7.79 11.45
N VAL A 303 -3.98 -6.68 12.00
CA VAL A 303 -3.16 -6.66 13.22
C VAL A 303 -3.72 -5.70 14.25
N ASP A 304 -3.42 -5.92 15.53
CA ASP A 304 -3.89 -5.05 16.61
C ASP A 304 -3.27 -3.65 16.46
N ALA A 305 -4.12 -2.63 16.36
CA ALA A 305 -3.68 -1.27 16.10
C ALA A 305 -2.73 -0.74 17.18
N GLU A 306 -3.01 -0.99 18.46
CA GLU A 306 -2.22 -0.41 19.56
C GLU A 306 -0.79 -0.98 19.57
N SER A 307 -0.67 -2.31 19.56
CA SER A 307 0.62 -3.00 19.53
C SER A 307 1.42 -2.64 18.27
N PHE A 308 0.72 -2.51 17.14
CA PHE A 308 1.31 -2.10 15.87
C PHE A 308 1.87 -0.67 15.92
N PHE A 309 1.07 0.32 16.34
CA PHE A 309 1.53 1.72 16.37
C PHE A 309 2.61 1.98 17.42
N GLN A 310 2.67 1.17 18.50
CA GLN A 310 3.81 1.19 19.43
C GLN A 310 5.12 0.76 18.75
N LEU A 311 5.09 -0.26 17.90
CA LEU A 311 6.26 -0.65 17.10
C LEU A 311 6.67 0.45 16.14
N VAL A 312 5.74 1.00 15.34
CA VAL A 312 6.05 2.06 14.36
C VAL A 312 6.65 3.28 15.07
N THR A 313 6.10 3.67 16.23
CA THR A 313 6.65 4.77 17.04
C THR A 313 8.08 4.49 17.49
N ARG A 314 8.38 3.28 17.98
CA ARG A 314 9.75 2.90 18.35
C ARG A 314 10.69 2.90 17.14
N ALA A 315 10.23 2.44 15.98
CA ALA A 315 11.02 2.43 14.76
C ALA A 315 11.39 3.84 14.29
N GLU A 316 10.42 4.75 14.24
CA GLU A 316 10.67 6.15 13.89
C GLU A 316 11.58 6.84 14.92
N ALA A 317 11.41 6.54 16.21
CA ALA A 317 12.29 7.05 17.27
C ALA A 317 13.74 6.55 17.14
N CYS A 318 13.96 5.40 16.48
CA CYS A 318 15.29 4.87 16.17
C CYS A 318 15.86 5.41 14.85
N GLY A 319 15.19 6.37 14.20
CA GLY A 319 15.61 6.93 12.92
C GLY A 319 15.22 6.10 11.69
N ILE A 320 14.43 5.04 11.85
CA ILE A 320 13.87 4.29 10.72
C ILE A 320 12.62 5.04 10.23
N THR A 321 12.78 5.79 9.15
CA THR A 321 11.69 6.60 8.59
C THR A 321 10.58 5.73 7.98
N THR A 322 9.32 6.00 8.30
CA THR A 322 8.19 5.33 7.63
C THR A 322 7.94 5.97 6.27
N ARG A 323 8.11 5.19 5.19
CA ARG A 323 7.82 5.64 3.81
C ARG A 323 6.54 5.06 3.24
N TRP A 324 6.03 4.01 3.88
CA TRP A 324 4.73 3.44 3.55
C TRP A 324 4.03 2.91 4.80
N PRO A 325 2.77 3.30 5.06
CA PRO A 325 1.98 4.25 4.28
C PRO A 325 2.30 5.72 4.61
N HIS A 326 2.42 6.08 5.90
CA HIS A 326 2.68 7.44 6.35
C HIS A 326 3.46 7.45 7.67
N PRO A 327 4.11 8.57 8.02
CA PRO A 327 4.63 8.79 9.36
C PRO A 327 3.57 8.51 10.44
N VAL A 328 4.00 7.96 11.57
CA VAL A 328 3.13 7.32 12.57
C VAL A 328 1.97 8.19 13.03
N GLN A 329 2.21 9.49 13.25
CA GLN A 329 1.21 10.42 13.75
C GLN A 329 0.10 10.67 12.73
N LEU A 330 0.50 10.95 11.48
CA LEU A 330 -0.46 11.14 10.39
C LEU A 330 -1.22 9.84 10.14
N TRP A 331 -0.52 8.71 10.07
CA TRP A 331 -1.16 7.42 9.82
C TRP A 331 -2.23 7.12 10.87
N ARG A 332 -1.88 7.19 12.15
CA ARG A 332 -2.81 6.96 13.28
C ARG A 332 -4.01 7.90 13.21
N SER A 333 -3.79 9.18 12.91
CA SER A 333 -4.87 10.18 12.78
C SER A 333 -5.87 9.82 11.68
N LEU A 334 -5.39 9.38 10.52
CA LEU A 334 -6.24 8.98 9.39
C LEU A 334 -7.05 7.71 9.70
N VAL A 335 -6.38 6.63 10.12
CA VAL A 335 -7.06 5.33 10.33
C VAL A 335 -8.00 5.35 11.54
N SER A 336 -7.68 6.10 12.59
CA SER A 336 -8.54 6.26 13.77
C SER A 336 -9.80 7.10 13.49
N LYS A 337 -9.80 7.88 12.40
CA LYS A 337 -10.84 8.87 12.04
C LYS A 337 -10.98 9.99 13.08
N ASP A 338 -9.96 10.20 13.91
CA ASP A 338 -9.95 11.24 14.95
C ASP A 338 -10.05 12.67 14.36
N TRP A 339 -9.58 12.87 13.13
CA TRP A 339 -9.68 14.14 12.43
C TRP A 339 -11.15 14.56 12.17
N VAL A 340 -12.08 13.61 12.04
CA VAL A 340 -13.46 13.88 11.62
C VAL A 340 -14.21 14.77 12.62
N PRO A 341 -14.34 14.41 13.92
CA PRO A 341 -14.99 15.29 14.89
C PRO A 341 -14.22 16.61 15.09
N ASN A 342 -12.88 16.60 14.97
CA ASN A 342 -12.05 17.79 15.16
C ASN A 342 -12.23 18.82 14.04
N LEU A 343 -12.46 18.38 12.80
CA LEU A 343 -12.53 19.25 11.63
C LEU A 343 -13.96 19.50 11.13
N CYS A 344 -14.97 18.81 11.66
CA CYS A 344 -16.38 19.04 11.28
C CYS A 344 -16.94 20.42 11.65
N VAL A 345 -16.30 21.09 12.61
CA VAL A 345 -16.59 22.48 12.99
C VAL A 345 -15.82 23.51 12.19
N ALA A 346 -14.84 23.10 11.37
CA ALA A 346 -14.08 23.98 10.51
C ALA A 346 -14.72 24.03 9.11
N PRO A 347 -15.55 25.05 8.78
CA PRO A 347 -16.45 24.97 7.63
C PRO A 347 -15.76 24.83 6.29
N ARG A 348 -14.51 25.31 6.19
CA ARG A 348 -13.67 25.25 4.98
C ARG A 348 -13.31 23.83 4.52
N PHE A 349 -13.45 22.82 5.39
CA PHE A 349 -13.17 21.43 5.02
C PHE A 349 -14.41 20.65 4.59
N HIS A 350 -15.61 21.24 4.70
CA HIS A 350 -16.87 20.62 4.28
C HIS A 350 -17.06 19.20 4.85
N VAL A 351 -16.64 18.98 6.10
CA VAL A 351 -16.83 17.70 6.79
C VAL A 351 -18.22 17.68 7.42
N PRO A 352 -19.04 16.64 7.19
CA PRO A 352 -20.34 16.52 7.84
C PRO A 352 -20.21 16.53 9.37
N LEU A 353 -21.18 17.15 10.06
CA LEU A 353 -21.12 17.28 11.52
C LEU A 353 -20.99 15.92 12.17
N THR A 354 -20.04 15.79 13.08
CA THR A 354 -19.69 14.50 13.68
C THR A 354 -19.43 14.67 15.17
N THR A 355 -19.95 13.74 15.97
CA THR A 355 -19.68 13.65 17.40
C THR A 355 -19.14 12.28 17.76
N ARG A 356 -18.35 12.22 18.85
CA ARG A 356 -17.79 10.99 19.40
C ARG A 356 -18.63 10.54 20.59
N ILE A 357 -19.03 9.27 20.60
CA ILE A 357 -19.81 8.65 21.68
C ILE A 357 -18.97 7.55 22.31
N THR A 358 -18.77 7.61 23.63
CA THR A 358 -17.97 6.63 24.35
C THR A 358 -18.69 5.28 24.45
N LYS A 359 -17.92 4.18 24.40
CA LYS A 359 -18.42 2.82 24.57
C LYS A 359 -19.16 2.66 25.89
N SER A 360 -18.66 3.28 26.97
CA SER A 360 -19.31 3.22 28.28
C SER A 360 -20.74 3.77 28.27
N LEU A 361 -21.00 4.86 27.53
CA LEU A 361 -22.33 5.44 27.41
C LEU A 361 -23.27 4.53 26.61
N VAL A 362 -22.77 3.94 25.51
CA VAL A 362 -23.54 2.99 24.68
C VAL A 362 -23.91 1.74 25.45
N LEU A 363 -22.96 1.15 26.21
CA LEU A 363 -23.19 -0.06 26.98
C LEU A 363 -24.14 0.15 28.16
N ALA A 364 -24.12 1.35 28.77
CA ALA A 364 -25.02 1.68 29.86
C ALA A 364 -26.47 1.88 29.38
N ASP A 365 -26.67 2.66 28.31
CA ASP A 365 -27.99 2.88 27.70
C ASP A 365 -27.81 3.37 26.24
N PRO A 366 -28.00 2.50 25.24
CA PRO A 366 -27.79 2.86 23.84
C PRO A 366 -28.80 3.90 23.33
N ARG A 367 -30.01 3.98 23.90
CA ARG A 367 -31.00 5.02 23.53
C ARG A 367 -30.60 6.37 24.07
N LYS A 368 -30.13 6.44 25.32
CA LYS A 368 -29.56 7.67 25.88
C LYS A 368 -28.33 8.13 25.09
N ALA A 369 -27.47 7.20 24.68
CA ALA A 369 -26.33 7.49 23.83
C ALA A 369 -26.75 8.09 22.47
N ALA A 370 -27.77 7.50 21.82
CA ALA A 370 -28.33 8.00 20.57
C ALA A 370 -28.92 9.41 20.72
N ARG A 371 -29.71 9.68 21.77
CA ARG A 371 -30.24 11.03 22.06
C ARG A 371 -29.13 12.04 22.28
N ALA A 372 -28.10 11.67 23.05
CA ALA A 372 -26.95 12.55 23.28
C ALA A 372 -26.22 12.88 21.96
N ALA A 373 -26.06 11.89 21.07
CA ALA A 373 -25.46 12.10 19.76
C ALA A 373 -26.28 13.05 18.88
N ILE A 374 -27.59 12.83 18.79
CA ILE A 374 -28.52 13.68 18.04
C ILE A 374 -28.53 15.10 18.59
N ALA A 375 -28.64 15.26 19.91
CA ALA A 375 -28.61 16.56 20.57
C ALA A 375 -27.30 17.32 20.31
N ALA A 376 -26.16 16.62 20.34
CA ALA A 376 -24.86 17.22 20.02
C ALA A 376 -24.81 17.70 18.56
N ILE A 377 -25.28 16.91 17.59
CA ILE A 377 -25.32 17.34 16.19
C ILE A 377 -26.25 18.54 15.99
N TRP A 378 -27.43 18.56 16.63
CA TRP A 378 -28.32 19.73 16.59
C TRP A 378 -27.66 20.99 17.14
N LEU A 379 -26.90 20.87 18.23
CA LEU A 379 -26.16 22.00 18.82
C LEU A 379 -25.08 22.52 17.85
N LEU A 380 -24.27 21.61 17.29
CA LEU A 380 -23.24 21.99 16.32
C LEU A 380 -23.84 22.62 15.06
N GLN A 381 -25.01 22.17 14.64
CA GLN A 381 -25.73 22.74 13.50
C GLN A 381 -26.29 24.13 13.81
N ALA A 382 -26.79 24.35 15.03
CA ALA A 382 -27.22 25.67 15.48
C ALA A 382 -26.06 26.67 15.48
N ASP A 383 -24.89 26.26 16.01
CA ASP A 383 -23.67 27.08 16.03
C ASP A 383 -23.20 27.45 14.61
N ARG A 384 -23.12 26.46 13.71
CA ARG A 384 -22.80 26.68 12.29
C ARG A 384 -23.74 27.68 11.61
N ARG A 385 -25.02 27.69 11.98
CA ARG A 385 -26.03 28.62 11.44
C ARG A 385 -25.90 30.03 12.02
N SER A 386 -25.50 30.16 13.29
CA SER A 386 -25.33 31.48 13.92
C SER A 386 -24.09 32.23 13.45
N ASP A 387 -23.01 31.52 13.10
CA ASP A 387 -21.71 32.16 12.92
C ASP A 387 -21.52 32.85 11.55
N GLY A 388 -22.51 32.81 10.65
CA GLY A 388 -22.50 33.52 9.36
C GLY A 388 -21.40 33.12 8.35
N HIS A 389 -20.40 32.35 8.76
CA HIS A 389 -19.22 32.00 7.98
C HIS A 389 -19.44 30.77 7.08
N ALA A 390 -20.45 29.95 7.36
CA ALA A 390 -20.72 28.71 6.62
C ALA A 390 -22.08 28.64 5.94
N GLY A 391 -23.05 29.42 6.44
CA GLY A 391 -24.47 29.30 6.07
C GLY A 391 -25.07 27.92 6.41
N PRO A 392 -26.41 27.80 6.46
CA PRO A 392 -27.04 26.48 6.45
C PRO A 392 -26.68 25.76 5.13
N ARG A 393 -26.37 24.47 5.23
CA ARG A 393 -26.11 23.61 4.08
C ARG A 393 -27.36 22.80 3.72
N ASN A 394 -27.48 22.35 2.48
CA ASN A 394 -28.70 21.65 2.03
C ASN A 394 -28.93 20.30 2.72
N SER A 395 -27.85 19.65 3.14
CA SER A 395 -27.90 18.40 3.91
C SER A 395 -28.13 18.60 5.42
N ASP A 396 -28.22 19.85 5.93
CA ASP A 396 -28.55 20.12 7.34
C ASP A 396 -29.93 19.55 7.72
N TRP A 397 -30.03 19.01 8.93
CA TRP A 397 -31.29 18.50 9.44
C TRP A 397 -32.33 19.62 9.57
N VAL A 398 -33.55 19.32 9.17
CA VAL A 398 -34.71 20.23 9.27
C VAL A 398 -35.59 19.74 10.41
N GLN A 399 -36.09 20.68 11.21
CA GLN A 399 -36.96 20.36 12.33
C GLN A 399 -38.22 19.64 11.85
N GLY A 400 -38.55 18.51 12.49
CA GLY A 400 -39.72 17.69 12.15
C GLY A 400 -39.44 16.58 11.13
N GLU A 401 -38.24 16.53 10.54
CA GLU A 401 -37.81 15.41 9.70
C GLU A 401 -37.00 14.39 10.51
N ALA A 402 -36.98 13.13 10.05
CA ALA A 402 -36.22 12.08 10.71
C ALA A 402 -34.70 12.28 10.52
N GLU A 403 -33.98 12.38 11.63
CA GLU A 403 -32.53 12.55 11.64
C GLU A 403 -31.85 11.34 11.00
N SER A 404 -31.01 11.60 10.01
CA SER A 404 -30.24 10.55 9.32
C SER A 404 -28.77 10.66 9.68
N SER A 405 -28.19 9.56 10.14
CA SER A 405 -26.81 9.47 10.61
C SER A 405 -26.05 8.32 9.96
N VAL A 406 -24.74 8.48 9.91
CA VAL A 406 -23.77 7.44 9.60
C VAL A 406 -22.94 7.21 10.85
N VAL A 407 -22.80 5.96 11.23
CA VAL A 407 -22.07 5.55 12.42
C VAL A 407 -20.83 4.78 11.98
N LYS A 408 -19.66 5.13 12.51
CA LYS A 408 -18.36 4.62 12.04
C LYS A 408 -17.47 4.23 13.23
N LEU A 409 -16.71 3.14 13.08
CA LEU A 409 -15.58 2.85 13.96
C LEU A 409 -14.25 3.32 13.35
N GLY A 410 -13.33 3.75 14.22
CA GLY A 410 -11.92 3.96 13.86
C GLY A 410 -11.22 2.62 13.70
N PHE A 411 -10.05 2.63 13.05
CA PHE A 411 -9.24 1.43 12.76
C PHE A 411 -10.07 0.33 12.08
N SER A 412 -10.86 0.74 11.08
CA SER A 412 -11.69 -0.14 10.28
C SER A 412 -11.60 0.23 8.80
N TYR A 413 -11.49 -0.79 7.95
CA TYR A 413 -11.18 -0.71 6.54
C TYR A 413 -12.36 -1.14 5.68
N GLU A 414 -12.34 -0.77 4.39
CA GLU A 414 -13.29 -1.23 3.35
C GLU A 414 -14.78 -1.00 3.68
N GLY A 415 -15.08 -0.03 4.55
CA GLY A 415 -16.45 0.26 4.97
C GLY A 415 -17.10 -0.81 5.84
N VAL A 416 -16.34 -1.78 6.38
CA VAL A 416 -16.86 -2.90 7.17
C VAL A 416 -17.65 -2.41 8.40
N ASP A 417 -17.08 -1.47 9.16
CA ASP A 417 -17.72 -0.92 10.36
C ASP A 417 -18.35 0.45 10.12
N VAL A 418 -19.22 0.51 9.10
CA VAL A 418 -20.03 1.68 8.77
C VAL A 418 -21.51 1.29 8.70
N LYS A 419 -22.35 1.96 9.50
CA LYS A 419 -23.80 1.77 9.51
C LYS A 419 -24.57 3.07 9.31
N MET A 420 -25.53 3.05 8.41
CA MET A 420 -26.53 4.11 8.27
C MET A 420 -27.68 3.87 9.24
N ALA A 421 -28.14 4.92 9.92
CA ALA A 421 -29.25 4.89 10.85
C ALA A 421 -30.18 6.08 10.61
N GLN A 422 -31.48 5.88 10.81
CA GLN A 422 -32.49 6.92 10.68
C GLN A 422 -33.37 6.95 11.94
N GLY A 423 -33.38 8.08 12.63
CA GLY A 423 -34.04 8.28 13.90
C GLY A 423 -33.31 7.65 15.10
N GLU A 424 -33.74 8.04 16.30
CA GLU A 424 -33.12 7.66 17.57
C GLU A 424 -33.04 6.13 17.76
N ASN A 425 -34.10 5.39 17.47
CA ASN A 425 -34.16 3.95 17.72
C ASN A 425 -33.16 3.17 16.85
N CYS A 426 -33.14 3.43 15.54
CA CYS A 426 -32.19 2.80 14.63
C CYS A 426 -30.75 3.19 14.97
N LEU A 427 -30.53 4.43 15.42
CA LEU A 427 -29.22 4.88 15.87
C LEU A 427 -28.77 4.14 17.13
N ALA A 428 -29.66 3.95 18.11
CA ALA A 428 -29.37 3.17 19.31
C ALA A 428 -28.98 1.72 18.98
N GLU A 429 -29.72 1.07 18.08
CA GLU A 429 -29.42 -0.28 17.59
C GLU A 429 -28.07 -0.35 16.88
N ALA A 430 -27.79 0.62 16.00
CA ALA A 430 -26.50 0.71 15.31
C ALA A 430 -25.35 0.87 16.33
N LEU A 431 -25.45 1.85 17.23
CA LEU A 431 -24.45 2.11 18.27
C LEU A 431 -24.15 0.85 19.09
N TYR A 432 -25.20 0.21 19.62
CA TYR A 432 -25.06 -1.01 20.41
C TYR A 432 -24.40 -2.11 19.60
N SER A 433 -24.92 -2.38 18.40
CA SER A 433 -24.41 -3.45 17.54
C SER A 433 -22.95 -3.28 17.16
N MET A 434 -22.45 -2.08 16.89
CA MET A 434 -21.03 -1.86 16.59
C MET A 434 -20.15 -2.00 17.83
N MET A 435 -20.64 -1.57 18.99
CA MET A 435 -19.87 -1.55 20.24
C MET A 435 -19.78 -2.90 20.95
N THR A 436 -20.72 -3.81 20.68
CA THR A 436 -20.77 -5.14 21.29
C THR A 436 -20.25 -6.25 20.38
N GLN A 437 -19.59 -5.92 19.27
CA GLN A 437 -18.95 -6.92 18.41
C GLN A 437 -17.84 -7.64 19.18
N ALA A 438 -17.73 -8.96 19.00
CA ALA A 438 -16.73 -9.77 19.68
C ALA A 438 -15.31 -9.35 19.24
N GLY A 439 -14.38 -9.23 20.20
CA GLY A 439 -13.00 -8.85 19.93
C GLY A 439 -12.75 -7.36 19.66
N TYR A 440 -13.80 -6.53 19.60
CA TYR A 440 -13.64 -5.09 19.38
C TYR A 440 -13.18 -4.34 20.63
N THR A 441 -12.05 -3.64 20.50
CA THR A 441 -11.39 -2.87 21.56
C THR A 441 -11.59 -1.37 21.43
N ASN A 442 -12.31 -0.89 20.41
CA ASN A 442 -12.66 0.53 20.28
C ASN A 442 -13.30 1.06 21.57
N ASP A 443 -12.86 2.24 22.01
CA ASP A 443 -13.36 2.94 23.18
C ASP A 443 -14.50 3.92 22.86
N CYS A 444 -14.69 4.23 21.58
CA CYS A 444 -15.69 5.16 21.08
C CYS A 444 -16.16 4.85 19.64
N VAL A 445 -17.30 5.44 19.29
CA VAL A 445 -17.91 5.39 17.96
C VAL A 445 -18.22 6.79 17.49
N TYR A 446 -18.06 7.02 16.19
CA TYR A 446 -18.36 8.30 15.56
C TYR A 446 -19.78 8.29 15.02
N VAL A 447 -20.57 9.29 15.40
CA VAL A 447 -21.90 9.54 14.83
C VAL A 447 -21.80 10.80 13.98
N GLN A 448 -21.96 10.62 12.68
CA GLN A 448 -21.86 11.64 11.66
C GLN A 448 -23.25 11.92 11.05
N GLN A 449 -23.56 13.18 10.79
CA GLN A 449 -24.70 13.59 10.00
C GLN A 449 -24.60 13.00 8.58
N ARG A 450 -25.64 12.32 8.12
CA ARG A 450 -25.68 11.77 6.75
C ARG A 450 -25.95 12.88 5.73
N VAL A 451 -25.19 12.92 4.64
CA VAL A 451 -25.49 13.74 3.45
C VAL A 451 -26.79 13.23 2.82
N ARG A 452 -27.78 14.12 2.68
CA ARG A 452 -29.19 13.74 2.43
C ARG A 452 -29.41 13.23 1.02
N ASN A 453 -29.09 14.04 0.01
CA ASN A 453 -29.27 13.68 -1.39
C ASN A 453 -27.93 13.32 -2.02
N LEU A 454 -27.29 12.27 -1.50
CA LEU A 454 -26.06 11.75 -2.07
C LEU A 454 -26.34 11.16 -3.45
N HIS A 455 -25.82 11.79 -4.49
CA HIS A 455 -25.96 11.30 -5.87
C HIS A 455 -24.84 10.31 -6.20
N LEU A 456 -23.60 10.64 -5.84
CA LEU A 456 -22.42 9.80 -6.05
C LEU A 456 -21.27 10.21 -5.11
N GLU A 457 -20.27 9.35 -5.04
CA GLU A 457 -18.98 9.56 -4.38
C GLU A 457 -17.88 9.71 -5.43
N ALA A 458 -17.09 10.78 -5.35
CA ALA A 458 -15.87 10.96 -6.14
C ALA A 458 -14.66 10.63 -5.26
N ARG A 459 -14.00 9.51 -5.56
CA ARG A 459 -12.77 9.06 -4.89
C ARG A 459 -11.57 9.63 -5.62
N CYS A 460 -11.03 10.73 -5.09
CA CYS A 460 -9.91 11.44 -5.66
C CYS A 460 -8.60 10.84 -5.13
N PHE A 461 -7.77 10.38 -6.05
CA PHE A 461 -6.42 9.95 -5.76
C PHE A 461 -5.49 11.13 -5.87
N VAL A 462 -4.89 11.53 -4.75
CA VAL A 462 -4.00 12.68 -4.65
C VAL A 462 -2.57 12.19 -4.53
N VAL A 463 -1.68 12.68 -5.39
CA VAL A 463 -0.24 12.39 -5.35
C VAL A 463 0.53 13.71 -5.42
N GLY A 464 1.41 13.96 -4.46
CA GLY A 464 2.15 15.22 -4.37
C GLY A 464 1.26 16.46 -4.30
N GLY A 465 0.11 16.35 -3.61
CA GLY A 465 -0.88 17.41 -3.49
C GLY A 465 -1.76 17.66 -4.72
N LYS A 466 -1.63 16.85 -5.78
CA LYS A 466 -2.42 16.97 -7.01
C LYS A 466 -3.35 15.79 -7.20
N VAL A 467 -4.60 16.04 -7.59
CA VAL A 467 -5.53 14.98 -8.00
C VAL A 467 -5.03 14.38 -9.32
N VAL A 468 -4.62 13.11 -9.31
CA VAL A 468 -4.09 12.41 -10.50
C VAL A 468 -5.11 11.51 -11.16
N ASN A 469 -6.11 11.05 -10.40
CA ASN A 469 -7.21 10.24 -10.91
C ASN A 469 -8.45 10.42 -10.02
N VAL A 470 -9.63 10.17 -10.58
CA VAL A 470 -10.91 10.20 -9.86
C VAL A 470 -11.73 8.99 -10.26
N LEU A 471 -12.09 8.17 -9.28
CA LEU A 471 -13.06 7.09 -9.46
C LEU A 471 -14.43 7.57 -8.96
N TYR A 472 -15.44 7.47 -9.81
CA TYR A 472 -16.83 7.79 -9.43
C TYR A 472 -17.56 6.51 -9.06
N THR A 473 -18.13 6.50 -7.85
CA THR A 473 -18.88 5.36 -7.33
C THR A 473 -20.23 5.78 -6.77
N ARG A 474 -21.14 4.83 -6.67
CA ARG A 474 -22.44 5.02 -6.03
C ARG A 474 -22.78 3.80 -5.18
N PHE A 475 -23.42 4.04 -4.03
CA PHE A 475 -23.99 2.98 -3.22
C PHE A 475 -25.22 2.40 -3.94
N GLY A 476 -25.12 1.17 -4.43
CA GLY A 476 -26.22 0.53 -5.17
C GLY A 476 -27.40 0.19 -4.27
N ARG A 477 -27.13 -0.39 -3.09
CA ARG A 477 -28.16 -0.81 -2.15
C ARG A 477 -27.74 -0.59 -0.69
N VAL A 478 -28.72 -0.39 0.19
CA VAL A 478 -28.51 -0.38 1.65
C VAL A 478 -29.40 -1.44 2.28
N VAL A 479 -28.83 -2.36 3.06
CA VAL A 479 -29.54 -3.46 3.73
C VAL A 479 -29.14 -3.48 5.20
N ASN A 480 -30.13 -3.36 6.10
CA ASN A 480 -29.91 -3.31 7.55
C ASN A 480 -28.89 -2.24 7.96
N GLY A 481 -28.91 -1.09 7.28
CA GLY A 481 -27.98 0.01 7.49
C GLY A 481 -26.60 -0.17 6.87
N PHE A 482 -26.25 -1.36 6.37
CA PHE A 482 -24.99 -1.59 5.66
C PHE A 482 -25.13 -1.28 4.17
N VAL A 483 -24.10 -0.67 3.60
CA VAL A 483 -23.98 -0.54 2.15
C VAL A 483 -23.72 -1.92 1.55
N ARG A 484 -24.53 -2.28 0.55
CA ARG A 484 -24.41 -3.49 -0.25
C ARG A 484 -24.32 -3.05 -1.71
N ASP A 485 -23.36 -3.60 -2.43
CA ASP A 485 -23.09 -3.32 -3.84
C ASP A 485 -22.55 -1.90 -4.11
N TYR A 486 -21.50 -1.85 -4.92
CA TYR A 486 -20.89 -0.62 -5.40
C TYR A 486 -21.03 -0.56 -6.91
N GLU A 487 -21.68 0.48 -7.38
CA GLU A 487 -21.68 0.84 -8.80
C GLU A 487 -20.46 1.71 -9.08
N LYS A 488 -19.81 1.49 -10.23
CA LYS A 488 -18.65 2.25 -10.69
C LYS A 488 -18.92 2.73 -12.10
N ALA A 489 -18.77 4.03 -12.34
CA ALA A 489 -18.83 4.56 -13.69
C ALA A 489 -17.48 4.32 -14.36
N HIS A 490 -17.49 4.02 -15.66
CA HIS A 490 -16.26 3.85 -16.42
C HIS A 490 -15.62 5.19 -16.79
N THR A 491 -16.41 6.26 -16.84
CA THR A 491 -15.96 7.61 -17.19
C THR A 491 -16.64 8.70 -16.36
N ALA A 492 -16.03 9.88 -16.30
CA ALA A 492 -16.64 11.08 -15.70
C ALA A 492 -17.95 11.47 -16.41
N ASP A 493 -17.97 11.42 -17.74
CA ASP A 493 -19.16 11.79 -18.53
C ASP A 493 -20.34 10.85 -18.28
N GLU A 494 -20.07 9.54 -18.10
CA GLU A 494 -21.08 8.56 -17.70
C GLU A 494 -21.65 8.89 -16.32
N ALA A 495 -20.80 9.12 -15.31
CA ALA A 495 -21.24 9.50 -13.97
C ALA A 495 -22.09 10.79 -13.99
N MET A 496 -21.66 11.80 -14.76
CA MET A 496 -22.40 13.06 -14.93
C MET A 496 -23.78 12.82 -15.55
N ARG A 497 -23.85 12.09 -16.67
CA ARG A 497 -25.11 11.82 -17.38
C ARG A 497 -26.06 10.97 -16.55
N GLU A 498 -25.57 9.86 -16.01
CA GLU A 498 -26.42 8.84 -15.39
C GLU A 498 -26.79 9.17 -13.94
N TRP A 499 -25.86 9.74 -13.18
CA TRP A 499 -26.03 9.94 -11.73
C TRP A 499 -26.18 11.41 -11.34
N PHE A 500 -25.79 12.33 -12.21
CA PHE A 500 -25.87 13.77 -12.00
C PHE A 500 -26.84 14.49 -12.95
N CYS A 501 -27.75 13.73 -13.57
CA CYS A 501 -28.83 14.20 -14.43
C CYS A 501 -28.37 15.05 -15.63
N ASP A 502 -27.18 14.78 -16.17
CA ASP A 502 -26.59 15.54 -17.29
C ASP A 502 -26.45 17.05 -17.00
N ASP A 503 -26.39 17.43 -15.72
CA ASP A 503 -26.27 18.82 -15.28
C ASP A 503 -24.81 19.25 -15.28
N LYS A 504 -24.30 19.58 -16.47
CA LYS A 504 -22.90 19.98 -16.65
C LYS A 504 -22.46 21.15 -15.76
N VAL A 505 -23.34 22.14 -15.55
CA VAL A 505 -22.99 23.32 -14.74
C VAL A 505 -22.83 22.94 -13.27
N ALA A 506 -23.73 22.12 -12.74
CA ALA A 506 -23.60 21.61 -11.38
C ALA A 506 -22.36 20.69 -11.24
N TRP A 507 -22.07 19.88 -12.25
CA TRP A 507 -20.88 19.01 -12.28
C TRP A 507 -19.59 19.81 -12.24
N ASP A 508 -19.45 20.82 -13.11
CA ASP A 508 -18.27 21.69 -13.15
C ASP A 508 -18.07 22.42 -11.80
N SER A 509 -19.17 22.89 -11.19
CA SER A 509 -19.15 23.48 -9.84
C SER A 509 -18.69 22.49 -8.76
N ALA A 510 -19.10 21.22 -8.83
CA ALA A 510 -18.65 20.19 -7.91
C ALA A 510 -17.14 19.91 -8.07
N MET A 511 -16.65 19.82 -9.31
CA MET A 511 -15.24 19.57 -9.60
C MET A 511 -14.34 20.72 -9.12
N GLU A 512 -14.77 21.98 -9.27
CA GLU A 512 -14.07 23.14 -8.72
C GLU A 512 -13.97 23.06 -7.18
N GLN A 513 -15.08 22.73 -6.51
CA GLN A 513 -15.08 22.55 -5.05
C GLN A 513 -14.14 21.42 -4.60
N ILE A 514 -14.11 20.30 -5.32
CA ILE A 514 -13.18 19.19 -5.05
C ILE A 514 -11.72 19.63 -5.14
N GLN A 515 -11.36 20.43 -6.15
CA GLN A 515 -9.98 20.93 -6.30
C GLN A 515 -9.60 21.83 -5.12
N VAL A 516 -10.48 22.76 -4.74
CA VAL A 516 -10.28 23.65 -3.58
C VAL A 516 -10.15 22.85 -2.28
N LEU A 517 -11.03 21.87 -2.06
CA LEU A 517 -10.98 21.01 -0.87
C LEU A 517 -9.72 20.16 -0.84
N SER A 518 -9.31 19.58 -1.98
CA SER A 518 -8.11 18.75 -2.07
C SER A 518 -6.85 19.56 -1.73
N CYS A 519 -6.77 20.81 -2.22
CA CYS A 519 -5.70 21.73 -1.87
C CYS A 519 -5.70 22.04 -0.35
N ARG A 520 -6.85 22.32 0.24
CA ARG A 520 -6.97 22.57 1.69
C ARG A 520 -6.56 21.36 2.53
N TRP A 521 -6.99 20.17 2.13
CA TRP A 521 -6.59 18.92 2.78
C TRP A 521 -5.10 18.68 2.67
N TYR A 522 -4.50 18.91 1.51
CA TYR A 522 -3.05 18.83 1.35
C TYR A 522 -2.30 19.78 2.29
N LEU A 523 -2.77 21.03 2.41
CA LEU A 523 -2.21 21.98 3.38
C LEU A 523 -2.39 21.51 4.83
N TRP A 524 -3.53 20.91 5.17
CA TRP A 524 -3.72 20.32 6.51
C TRP A 524 -2.78 19.14 6.76
N LEU A 525 -2.55 18.28 5.76
CA LEU A 525 -1.60 17.17 5.87
C LEU A 525 -0.17 17.67 6.17
N LEU A 526 0.25 18.79 5.56
CA LEU A 526 1.52 19.45 5.87
C LEU A 526 1.61 20.00 7.30
N THR A 527 0.48 20.18 7.99
CA THR A 527 0.47 20.51 9.42
C THR A 527 0.68 19.29 10.32
N GLN A 528 0.42 18.08 9.80
CA GLN A 528 0.59 16.82 10.53
C GLN A 528 2.01 16.27 10.40
N SER A 529 2.67 16.55 9.27
CA SER A 529 4.07 16.21 9.02
C SER A 529 4.70 17.29 8.14
N ALA A 530 5.92 17.73 8.48
CA ALA A 530 6.66 18.68 7.64
C ALA A 530 7.09 18.07 6.30
N GLU A 531 7.18 16.74 6.25
CA GLU A 531 7.40 16.04 4.99
C GLU A 531 6.11 16.03 4.16
N PRO A 532 6.18 16.42 2.87
CA PRO A 532 5.05 16.34 1.96
C PRO A 532 4.43 14.96 1.94
N THR A 533 3.11 14.91 2.17
CA THR A 533 2.40 13.65 2.06
C THR A 533 2.39 13.20 0.60
N VAL A 534 3.01 12.04 0.35
CA VAL A 534 3.21 11.50 -1.00
C VAL A 534 1.90 11.21 -1.68
N SER A 535 1.01 10.47 -1.02
CA SER A 535 -0.25 10.06 -1.62
C SER A 535 -1.35 9.85 -0.59
N VAL A 536 -2.57 10.30 -0.90
CA VAL A 536 -3.78 10.06 -0.09
C VAL A 536 -4.99 9.85 -1.00
N ARG A 537 -5.99 9.13 -0.50
CA ARG A 537 -7.31 9.07 -1.16
C ARG A 537 -8.25 10.00 -0.42
N MET A 538 -8.92 10.87 -1.14
CA MET A 538 -9.94 11.77 -0.59
C MET A 538 -11.28 11.44 -1.23
N ASP A 539 -12.24 10.99 -0.43
CA ASP A 539 -13.56 10.65 -0.92
C ASP A 539 -14.49 11.84 -0.68
N TYR A 540 -15.10 12.33 -1.76
CA TYR A 540 -16.03 13.44 -1.75
C TYR A 540 -17.45 12.96 -2.05
N LEU A 541 -18.40 13.38 -1.23
CA LEU A 541 -19.82 13.08 -1.38
C LEU A 541 -20.47 14.24 -2.15
N LEU A 542 -21.05 13.94 -3.32
CA LEU A 542 -21.60 14.93 -4.23
C LEU A 542 -23.13 14.93 -4.16
N GLU A 543 -23.67 16.12 -3.93
CA GLU A 543 -25.11 16.40 -3.92
C GLU A 543 -25.44 17.43 -5.01
N ARG A 544 -26.31 17.06 -5.95
CA ARG A 544 -26.95 18.02 -6.85
C ARG A 544 -28.10 18.69 -6.11
N VAL A 545 -27.89 19.93 -5.70
CA VAL A 545 -28.85 20.69 -4.87
C VAL A 545 -30.02 21.20 -5.72
N SER A 546 -29.70 21.75 -6.89
CA SER A 546 -30.66 22.32 -7.83
C SER A 546 -30.02 22.38 -9.22
N PRO A 547 -30.77 22.70 -10.28
CA PRO A 547 -30.18 22.94 -11.60
C PRO A 547 -28.99 23.90 -11.54
N GLY A 548 -27.84 23.48 -12.06
CA GLY A 548 -26.60 24.26 -12.08
C GLY A 548 -25.90 24.46 -10.74
N LYS A 549 -26.33 23.79 -9.66
CA LYS A 549 -25.73 23.93 -8.33
C LYS A 549 -25.46 22.57 -7.68
N ALA A 550 -24.24 22.43 -7.16
CA ALA A 550 -23.82 21.26 -6.39
C ALA A 550 -23.23 21.65 -5.02
N ASP A 551 -23.38 20.75 -4.06
CA ASP A 551 -22.65 20.76 -2.79
C ASP A 551 -21.70 19.56 -2.76
N VAL A 552 -20.48 19.80 -2.26
CA VAL A 552 -19.45 18.78 -2.07
C VAL A 552 -19.09 18.68 -0.60
N TRP A 553 -19.08 17.46 -0.07
CA TRP A 553 -18.68 17.17 1.30
C TRP A 553 -17.46 16.25 1.32
N THR A 554 -16.53 16.44 2.26
CA THR A 554 -15.48 15.46 2.50
C THR A 554 -16.06 14.29 3.31
N GLY A 555 -16.14 13.12 2.67
CA GLY A 555 -16.61 11.87 3.27
C GLY A 555 -15.48 11.09 3.97
N GLU A 556 -14.31 11.05 3.35
CA GLU A 556 -13.13 10.33 3.85
C GLU A 556 -11.82 11.00 3.40
N VAL A 557 -10.80 10.90 4.24
CA VAL A 557 -9.39 11.15 3.91
C VAL A 557 -8.66 9.90 4.39
N GLY A 558 -8.29 9.05 3.44
CA GLY A 558 -7.66 7.75 3.67
C GLY A 558 -6.15 7.81 3.55
N GLU A 559 -5.49 6.96 4.32
CA GLU A 559 -4.05 6.73 4.29
C GLU A 559 -3.56 6.10 2.99
N GLN A 560 -2.30 6.35 2.62
CA GLN A 560 -1.59 5.65 1.56
C GLN A 560 -1.72 4.14 1.74
N GLY A 561 -1.82 3.40 0.64
CA GLY A 561 -2.22 1.99 0.71
C GLY A 561 -3.70 1.78 0.96
N TYR A 562 -4.51 2.79 0.67
CA TYR A 562 -5.92 2.71 0.35
C TYR A 562 -6.20 1.81 -0.87
N SER A 563 -7.45 1.35 -1.02
CA SER A 563 -7.95 0.71 -2.24
C SER A 563 -7.77 1.63 -3.45
N MET A 564 -6.82 1.26 -4.33
CA MET A 564 -6.44 2.07 -5.49
C MET A 564 -7.42 1.95 -6.67
N GLY A 565 -8.37 1.01 -6.61
CA GLY A 565 -9.42 0.71 -7.59
C GLY A 565 -9.43 1.55 -8.87
N GLY A 566 -8.55 1.23 -9.82
CA GLY A 566 -8.46 1.89 -11.13
C GLY A 566 -7.30 2.90 -11.31
N LEU A 567 -6.54 3.20 -10.26
CA LEU A 567 -5.24 3.89 -10.37
C LEU A 567 -4.12 2.86 -10.52
N ASP A 568 -3.20 3.11 -11.46
CA ASP A 568 -1.94 2.35 -11.57
C ASP A 568 -1.07 2.59 -10.32
N PRO A 569 -0.78 1.54 -9.51
CA PRO A 569 0.04 1.67 -8.30
C PRO A 569 1.43 2.25 -8.58
N LEU A 570 1.98 2.07 -9.79
CA LEU A 570 3.29 2.61 -10.16
C LEU A 570 3.34 4.14 -10.07
N VAL A 571 2.21 4.84 -10.26
CA VAL A 571 2.15 6.30 -10.07
C VAL A 571 2.47 6.67 -8.62
N VAL A 572 1.88 5.95 -7.67
CA VAL A 572 2.09 6.17 -6.24
C VAL A 572 3.47 5.69 -5.81
N PHE A 573 3.86 4.49 -6.23
CA PHE A 573 5.16 3.91 -5.88
C PHE A 573 6.33 4.77 -6.34
N ASN A 574 6.29 5.30 -7.56
CA ASN A 574 7.34 6.21 -8.02
C ASN A 574 7.45 7.44 -7.12
N ALA A 575 6.32 8.04 -6.74
CA ALA A 575 6.31 9.17 -5.82
C ALA A 575 6.81 8.81 -4.41
N VAL A 576 6.54 7.58 -3.93
CA VAL A 576 7.07 7.08 -2.65
C VAL A 576 8.57 6.93 -2.73
N LEU A 577 9.10 6.35 -3.81
CA LEU A 577 10.53 6.19 -3.98
C LEU A 577 11.26 7.55 -4.09
N ASP A 578 10.59 8.57 -4.65
CA ASP A 578 11.12 9.94 -4.72
C ASP A 578 11.38 10.55 -3.31
N THR A 579 10.67 10.10 -2.27
CA THR A 579 10.88 10.61 -0.90
C THR A 579 11.86 9.78 -0.09
N VAL A 580 12.31 8.63 -0.59
CA VAL A 580 13.24 7.76 0.14
C VAL A 580 14.59 8.46 0.32
N SER A 581 15.20 8.98 -0.74
CA SER A 581 16.49 9.67 -0.65
C SER A 581 16.74 10.67 -1.79
N ASP A 582 17.40 11.78 -1.47
CA ASP A 582 17.83 12.78 -2.44
C ASP A 582 18.72 12.19 -3.54
N GLU A 583 19.52 11.16 -3.23
CA GLU A 583 20.34 10.45 -4.20
C GLU A 583 19.47 9.78 -5.28
N VAL A 584 18.31 9.24 -4.87
CA VAL A 584 17.32 8.61 -5.74
C VAL A 584 16.67 9.64 -6.67
N CYS A 585 16.43 10.84 -6.15
CA CYS A 585 15.92 11.98 -6.92
C CYS A 585 16.98 12.53 -7.91
N GLN A 586 18.24 12.66 -7.47
CA GLN A 586 19.33 13.19 -8.31
C GLN A 586 19.68 12.26 -9.49
N ARG A 587 19.66 10.94 -9.29
CA ARG A 587 19.90 9.96 -10.38
C ARG A 587 18.87 10.09 -11.50
N GLN A 588 17.63 10.50 -11.20
CA GLN A 588 16.61 10.75 -12.23
C GLN A 588 16.93 11.97 -13.08
N ILE A 589 17.37 13.08 -12.47
CA ILE A 589 17.71 14.31 -13.21
C ILE A 589 18.85 14.01 -14.19
N ALA A 590 19.85 13.23 -13.75
CA ALA A 590 20.95 12.81 -14.60
C ALA A 590 20.50 11.97 -15.81
N HIS A 591 19.55 11.03 -15.63
CA HIS A 591 19.05 10.18 -16.72
C HIS A 591 18.02 10.88 -17.63
N GLY A 592 17.15 11.72 -17.06
CA GLY A 592 16.08 12.44 -17.78
C GLY A 592 16.58 13.62 -18.63
N SER A 593 17.74 14.19 -18.29
CA SER A 593 18.36 15.29 -19.06
C SER A 593 18.75 14.92 -20.50
N ARG A 594 18.76 13.62 -20.87
CA ARG A 594 18.99 13.17 -22.25
C ARG A 594 17.74 13.15 -23.12
N THR A 595 16.54 13.24 -22.56
CA THR A 595 15.28 13.06 -23.30
C THR A 595 14.11 13.89 -22.75
N LYS A 596 14.22 15.23 -22.67
CA LYS A 596 13.20 16.24 -23.08
C LYS A 596 13.45 17.63 -22.47
N ARG A 597 12.95 18.63 -23.20
CA ARG A 597 12.94 20.08 -22.91
C ARG A 597 12.36 20.41 -21.52
N PRO A 598 12.81 21.50 -20.89
CA PRO A 598 12.43 21.87 -19.53
C PRO A 598 10.91 22.11 -19.42
N PHE A 599 10.32 21.47 -18.42
CA PHE A 599 9.00 21.81 -17.89
C PHE A 599 9.12 23.20 -17.25
N ARG A 600 8.41 24.20 -17.80
CA ARG A 600 8.33 25.52 -17.16
C ARG A 600 7.48 25.40 -15.91
N GLU A 601 8.07 25.80 -14.79
CA GLU A 601 7.36 26.12 -13.56
C GLU A 601 6.41 27.30 -13.83
N SER A 602 5.13 27.10 -13.52
CA SER A 602 4.17 28.17 -13.31
C SER A 602 3.45 27.82 -12.02
N TYR A 603 3.89 28.48 -10.94
CA TYR A 603 3.10 28.71 -9.73
C TYR A 603 2.21 29.93 -9.94
#